data_AF-A0A6G9YGV7-F1
#
_entry.id   AF-A0A6G9YGV7-F1
#
_cell.length_a   1.000
_cell.length_b   1.000
_cell.length_c   1.000
_cell.angle_alpha   90.00
_cell.angle_beta   90.00
_cell.angle_gamma   90.00
#
_symmetry.space_group_name_H-M   'P 1'
#
loop_
_entity.id
_entity.type
_entity.pdbx_description
1 polymer ?
#
loop_
_entity_poly.entity_id
_entity_poly.type
_entity_poly.pdbx_seq_one_letter_code
_entity_poly.pdbx_strand_id
1 'polypeptide(L)'
;MNRRLWLLPLVALPIATVVTLVIRIGMVRDRASDWSGEGCIVGPYDPAERTYLYVITVLMVLTAALAIYLLVKIRDRAVRITAAVVVAATVIGALYLVTVWGGMEYNNRPVPELPCPDRWERGN
;
A
#
# COMPACT_ATOMS: atom_id res chain seq x y z
N MET A 1 -12.59 -16.23 -27.58
CA MET A 1 -12.11 -15.01 -26.87
C MET A 1 -10.73 -15.30 -26.30
N ASN A 2 -9.72 -14.47 -26.55
CA ASN A 2 -8.32 -14.80 -26.25
C ASN A 2 -8.04 -14.65 -24.75
N ARG A 3 -7.83 -15.77 -24.03
CA ARG A 3 -7.63 -15.82 -22.56
C ARG A 3 -6.51 -14.89 -22.07
N ARG A 4 -5.45 -14.73 -22.87
CA ARG A 4 -4.30 -13.85 -22.56
C ARG A 4 -4.69 -12.38 -22.41
N LEU A 5 -5.69 -11.91 -23.16
CA LEU A 5 -6.15 -10.53 -23.12
C LEU A 5 -6.69 -10.15 -21.74
N TRP A 6 -7.34 -11.10 -21.04
CA TRP A 6 -7.96 -10.87 -19.73
C TRP A 6 -7.00 -11.13 -18.57
N LEU A 7 -6.06 -12.07 -18.73
CA LEU A 7 -5.08 -12.37 -17.70
C LEU A 7 -4.00 -11.29 -17.58
N LEU A 8 -3.62 -10.65 -18.68
CA LEU A 8 -2.62 -9.57 -18.68
C LEU A 8 -2.93 -8.45 -17.68
N PRO A 9 -4.07 -7.74 -17.76
CA PRO A 9 -4.39 -6.68 -16.81
C PRO A 9 -4.64 -7.22 -15.40
N LEU A 10 -5.16 -8.45 -15.28
CA LEU A 10 -5.41 -9.11 -14.00
C LEU A 10 -4.11 -9.43 -13.23
N VAL A 11 -2.98 -9.51 -13.93
CA VAL A 11 -1.65 -9.73 -13.34
C VAL A 11 -0.87 -8.41 -13.23
N ALA A 12 -0.95 -7.55 -14.26
CA ALA A 12 -0.22 -6.29 -14.30
C ALA A 12 -0.65 -5.31 -13.19
N LEU A 13 -1.95 -5.18 -12.91
CA LEU A 13 -2.46 -4.27 -11.89
C LEU A 13 -2.03 -4.66 -10.46
N PRO A 14 -2.13 -5.94 -10.03
CA PRO A 14 -1.55 -6.38 -8.77
C PRO A 14 -0.04 -6.15 -8.69
N ILE A 15 0.72 -6.41 -9.76
CA ILE A 15 2.17 -6.19 -9.78
C ILE A 15 2.47 -4.69 -9.57
N ALA A 16 1.79 -3.80 -10.28
CA ALA A 16 1.95 -2.36 -10.09
C ALA A 16 1.63 -1.93 -8.65
N THR A 17 0.59 -2.53 -8.05
CA THR A 17 0.22 -2.29 -6.64
C THR A 17 1.33 -2.74 -5.70
N VAL A 18 1.91 -3.93 -5.90
CA VAL A 18 3.01 -4.44 -5.07
C VAL A 18 4.25 -3.57 -5.22
N VAL A 19 4.62 -3.19 -6.45
CA VAL A 19 5.79 -2.32 -6.71
C VAL A 19 5.64 -0.97 -6.02
N THR A 20 4.48 -0.33 -6.16
CA THR A 20 4.21 0.97 -5.51
C THR A 20 4.19 0.86 -3.99
N LEU A 21 3.67 -0.24 -3.44
CA LEU A 21 3.68 -0.52 -2.01
C LEU A 21 5.10 -0.75 -1.47
N VAL A 22 5.96 -1.48 -2.21
CA VAL A 22 7.38 -1.66 -1.86
C VAL A 22 8.12 -0.33 -1.87
N ILE A 23 7.89 0.52 -2.88
CA ILE A 23 8.49 1.86 -2.93
C ILE A 23 8.05 2.69 -1.72
N ARG A 24 6.75 2.70 -1.39
CA ARG A 24 6.24 3.38 -0.19
C ARG A 24 6.92 2.87 1.08
N ILE A 25 7.01 1.56 1.27
CA ILE A 25 7.65 0.97 2.44
C ILE A 25 9.13 1.36 2.50
N GLY A 26 9.82 1.43 1.36
CA GLY A 26 11.20 1.95 1.27
C GLY A 26 11.30 3.37 1.82
N MET A 27 10.48 4.31 1.32
CA MET A 27 10.47 5.70 1.80
C MET A 27 10.15 5.81 3.30
N VAL A 28 9.14 5.06 3.77
CA VAL A 28 8.79 5.02 5.21
C VAL A 28 9.94 4.43 6.04
N ARG A 29 10.64 3.41 5.51
CA ARG A 29 11.79 2.80 6.17
C ARG A 29 12.99 3.73 6.19
N ASP A 30 13.32 4.39 5.09
CA ASP A 30 14.46 5.32 5.02
C ASP A 30 14.26 6.46 6.01
N ARG A 31 13.05 7.02 6.08
CA ARG A 31 12.65 7.99 7.11
C ARG A 31 12.77 7.44 8.54
N ALA A 32 12.45 6.15 8.74
CA ALA A 32 12.54 5.50 10.05
C ALA A 32 13.97 5.01 10.41
N SER A 33 14.83 4.69 9.44
CA SER A 33 16.16 4.11 9.64
C SER A 33 17.25 5.15 9.86
N ASP A 34 17.04 6.39 9.44
CA ASP A 34 17.86 7.53 9.87
C ASP A 34 17.71 7.84 11.38
N TRP A 35 16.79 7.15 12.08
CA TRP A 35 16.32 7.53 13.41
C TRP A 35 16.54 6.41 14.46
N SER A 36 17.81 6.26 14.83
CA SER A 36 18.42 5.85 16.13
C SER A 36 17.70 4.96 17.18
N GLY A 37 16.70 4.14 16.87
CA GLY A 37 16.24 3.09 17.80
C GLY A 37 15.45 3.56 19.04
N GLU A 38 14.94 4.79 19.06
CA GLU A 38 14.01 5.30 20.08
C GLU A 38 12.77 5.80 19.34
N GLY A 39 11.63 5.11 19.49
CA GLY A 39 10.41 5.22 18.69
C GLY A 39 9.70 6.58 18.66
N CYS A 40 10.37 7.60 18.14
CA CYS A 40 9.96 8.99 18.15
C CYS A 40 9.89 9.51 16.70
N ILE A 41 8.75 10.10 16.32
CA ILE A 41 8.43 10.50 14.94
C ILE A 41 8.74 11.99 14.80
N VAL A 42 9.89 12.37 14.26
CA VAL A 42 10.12 13.79 13.90
C VAL A 42 10.49 13.94 12.44
N GLY A 43 9.67 14.73 11.76
CA GLY A 43 9.81 15.11 10.37
C GLY A 43 8.44 15.48 9.79
N PRO A 44 8.34 16.52 8.94
CA PRO A 44 7.11 16.79 8.22
C PRO A 44 6.76 15.56 7.38
N TYR A 45 5.48 15.18 7.39
CA TYR A 45 4.95 14.10 6.56
C TYR A 45 5.34 14.34 5.09
N ASP A 46 6.06 13.39 4.48
CA ASP A 46 6.50 13.54 3.08
C ASP A 46 5.27 13.48 2.16
N PRO A 47 4.99 14.55 1.38
CA PRO A 47 3.87 14.54 0.42
C PRO A 47 4.00 13.44 -0.63
N ALA A 48 5.21 12.95 -0.91
CA ALA A 48 5.43 11.80 -1.77
C ALA A 48 4.81 10.53 -1.17
N GLU A 49 4.99 10.24 0.12
CA GLU A 49 4.36 9.08 0.80
C GLU A 49 2.83 9.09 0.64
N ARG A 50 2.22 10.28 0.72
CA ARG A 50 0.77 10.47 0.48
C ARG A 50 0.37 10.20 -0.95
N THR A 51 1.19 10.67 -1.89
CA THR A 51 0.95 10.51 -3.32
C THR A 51 0.97 9.03 -3.69
N TYR A 52 1.96 8.27 -3.19
CA TYR A 52 2.00 6.82 -3.38
C TYR A 52 0.80 6.11 -2.73
N LEU A 53 0.32 6.57 -1.57
CA LEU A 53 -0.91 6.02 -0.98
C LEU A 53 -2.14 6.22 -1.85
N TYR A 54 -2.31 7.39 -2.46
CA TYR A 54 -3.39 7.62 -3.42
C TYR A 54 -3.24 6.71 -4.65
N VAL A 55 -2.03 6.58 -5.20
CA VAL A 55 -1.77 5.69 -6.36
C VAL A 55 -2.09 4.23 -6.01
N ILE A 56 -1.62 3.72 -4.86
CA ILE A 56 -1.92 2.36 -4.39
C ILE A 56 -3.42 2.17 -4.22
N THR A 57 -4.12 3.15 -3.65
CA THR A 57 -5.58 3.10 -3.46
C THR A 57 -6.31 3.01 -4.81
N VAL A 58 -5.93 3.81 -5.80
CA VAL A 58 -6.51 3.77 -7.15
C VAL A 58 -6.23 2.42 -7.82
N LEU A 59 -4.99 1.94 -7.78
CA LEU A 59 -4.62 0.64 -8.35
C LEU A 59 -5.39 -0.51 -7.71
N MET A 60 -5.60 -0.48 -6.39
CA MET A 60 -6.40 -1.46 -5.67
C MET A 60 -7.86 -1.45 -6.09
N VAL A 61 -8.48 -0.28 -6.21
CA VAL A 61 -9.87 -0.14 -6.66
C VAL A 61 -10.04 -0.67 -8.09
N LEU A 62 -9.13 -0.32 -9.00
CA LEU A 62 -9.15 -0.81 -10.38
C LEU A 62 -8.94 -2.33 -10.45
N THR A 63 -8.02 -2.86 -9.65
CA THR A 63 -7.76 -4.30 -9.54
C THR A 63 -9.02 -5.04 -9.07
N ALA A 64 -9.64 -4.56 -7.99
CA ALA A 64 -10.86 -5.16 -7.44
C ALA A 64 -12.02 -5.09 -8.45
N ALA A 65 -12.25 -3.93 -9.07
CA ALA A 65 -13.31 -3.75 -10.06
C ALA A 65 -13.15 -4.70 -11.27
N LEU A 66 -11.92 -4.80 -11.80
CA LEU A 66 -11.61 -5.72 -12.89
C LEU A 66 -11.82 -7.18 -12.47
N ALA A 67 -11.30 -7.57 -11.30
CA ALA A 67 -11.41 -8.94 -10.83
C ALA A 67 -12.88 -9.35 -10.59
N ILE A 68 -13.69 -8.48 -9.97
CA ILE A 68 -15.12 -8.69 -9.79
C ILE A 68 -15.84 -8.81 -11.15
N TYR A 69 -15.53 -7.90 -12.08
CA TYR A 69 -16.10 -7.95 -13.44
C TYR A 69 -15.81 -9.29 -14.12
N LEU A 70 -14.56 -9.76 -14.08
CA LEU A 70 -14.19 -11.04 -14.69
C LEU A 70 -14.83 -12.23 -13.98
N LEU A 71 -14.95 -12.19 -12.66
CA LEU A 71 -15.59 -13.25 -11.87
C LEU A 71 -17.06 -13.46 -12.25
N VAL A 72 -17.76 -12.36 -12.56
CA VAL A 72 -19.18 -12.32 -12.92
C VAL A 72 -19.42 -12.59 -14.40
N LYS A 73 -18.60 -12.00 -15.29
CA LYS A 73 -18.89 -11.96 -16.74
C LYS A 73 -18.17 -13.03 -17.55
N ILE A 74 -17.04 -13.55 -17.09
CA ILE A 74 -16.26 -14.52 -17.84
C ILE A 74 -16.59 -15.94 -17.37
N ARG A 75 -16.80 -16.87 -18.31
CA ARG A 75 -17.08 -18.29 -18.01
C ARG A 75 -15.84 -19.18 -17.94
N ASP A 76 -14.70 -18.70 -18.43
CA ASP A 76 -13.44 -19.45 -18.37
C ASP A 76 -13.04 -19.72 -16.91
N ARG A 77 -12.93 -21.00 -16.55
CA ARG A 77 -12.65 -21.43 -15.17
C ARG A 77 -11.32 -20.90 -14.65
N ALA A 78 -10.29 -20.88 -15.48
CA ALA A 78 -8.98 -20.42 -15.06
C ALA A 78 -8.97 -18.92 -14.79
N VAL A 79 -9.61 -18.13 -15.66
CA VAL A 79 -9.75 -16.67 -15.45
C VAL A 79 -10.53 -16.38 -14.17
N ARG A 80 -11.62 -17.12 -13.90
CA ARG A 80 -12.42 -16.94 -12.68
C ARG A 80 -11.66 -17.30 -11.41
N ILE A 81 -10.89 -18.40 -11.42
CA ILE A 81 -10.05 -18.78 -10.26
C ILE A 81 -9.03 -17.69 -9.98
N THR A 82 -8.31 -17.22 -11.01
CA THR A 82 -7.35 -16.13 -10.85
C THR A 82 -8.04 -14.86 -10.33
N ALA A 83 -9.21 -14.51 -10.87
CA ALA A 83 -9.98 -13.36 -10.42
C ALA A 83 -10.43 -13.50 -8.94
N ALA A 84 -10.86 -14.69 -8.52
CA ALA A 84 -11.24 -14.95 -7.12
C ALA A 84 -10.05 -14.78 -6.17
N VAL A 85 -8.87 -15.29 -6.54
CA VAL A 85 -7.63 -15.10 -5.77
C VAL A 85 -7.26 -13.62 -5.68
N VAL A 86 -7.37 -12.89 -6.79
CA VAL A 86 -7.12 -11.44 -6.82
C VAL A 86 -8.12 -10.69 -5.94
N VAL A 87 -9.41 -11.04 -5.97
CA VAL A 87 -10.41 -10.44 -5.06
C VAL A 87 -10.01 -10.68 -3.61
N ALA A 88 -9.70 -11.91 -3.21
CA ALA A 88 -9.26 -12.20 -1.84
C ALA A 88 -8.02 -11.38 -1.44
N ALA A 89 -7.02 -11.29 -2.31
CA ALA A 89 -5.84 -10.45 -2.09
C ALA A 89 -6.19 -8.97 -1.95
N THR A 90 -7.12 -8.46 -2.77
CA THR A 90 -7.57 -7.06 -2.66
C THR A 90 -8.32 -6.78 -1.36
N VAL A 91 -9.06 -7.74 -0.81
CA VAL A 91 -9.70 -7.56 0.51
C VAL A 91 -8.64 -7.42 1.61
N ILE A 92 -7.60 -8.26 1.58
CA ILE A 92 -6.49 -8.18 2.54
C ILE A 92 -5.75 -6.85 2.40
N GLY A 93 -5.44 -6.42 1.17
CA GLY A 93 -4.80 -5.14 0.92
C GLY A 93 -5.68 -3.94 1.29
N ALA A 94 -6.99 -4.04 1.17
CA ALA A 94 -7.93 -3.01 1.59
C ALA A 94 -7.93 -2.84 3.12
N LEU A 95 -7.85 -3.93 3.88
CA LEU A 95 -7.70 -3.85 5.34
C LEU A 95 -6.43 -3.09 5.73
N TYR A 96 -5.30 -3.35 5.04
CA TYR A 96 -4.08 -2.57 5.22
C TYR A 96 -4.29 -1.08 4.90
N LEU A 97 -4.94 -0.75 3.78
CA LEU A 97 -5.20 0.65 3.44
C LEU A 97 -6.09 1.34 4.49
N VAL A 98 -7.07 0.65 5.07
CA VAL A 98 -7.89 1.18 6.16
C VAL A 98 -7.03 1.51 7.38
N THR A 99 -6.06 0.67 7.75
CA THR A 99 -5.17 0.96 8.88
C THR A 99 -4.25 2.15 8.62
N VAL A 100 -3.74 2.28 7.39
CA VAL A 100 -2.86 3.38 7.00
C VAL A 100 -3.60 4.71 6.91
N TRP A 101 -4.76 4.75 6.25
CA TRP A 101 -5.60 5.94 6.14
C TRP A 101 -6.22 6.33 7.49
N GLY A 102 -6.53 5.36 8.34
CA GLY A 102 -7.04 5.57 9.69
C GLY A 102 -6.00 6.09 10.69
N GLY A 103 -4.75 6.32 10.26
CA GLY A 103 -3.69 6.82 11.14
C GLY A 103 -3.26 5.83 12.24
N MET A 104 -3.59 4.54 12.07
CA MET A 104 -3.20 3.49 13.01
C MET A 104 -1.76 3.01 12.79
N GLU A 105 -1.17 3.32 11.63
CA GLU A 105 0.26 3.15 11.39
C GLU A 105 1.01 4.21 12.20
N TYR A 106 1.70 3.80 13.27
CA TYR A 106 2.38 4.70 14.22
C TYR A 106 3.22 5.75 13.49
N ASN A 107 3.97 5.34 12.46
CA ASN A 107 4.85 6.19 11.64
C ASN A 107 4.11 7.23 10.75
N ASN A 108 2.78 7.15 10.65
CA ASN A 108 1.94 7.97 9.77
C ASN A 108 1.19 9.06 10.55
N ARG A 109 1.49 9.26 11.83
CA ARG A 109 0.93 10.35 12.64
C ARG A 109 1.58 11.69 12.26
N PRO A 110 0.78 12.75 12.02
CA PRO A 110 1.28 14.06 11.60
C PRO A 110 2.00 14.83 12.72
N VAL A 111 1.81 14.42 13.99
CA VAL A 111 2.42 15.04 15.16
C VAL A 111 2.83 13.92 16.12
N PRO A 112 4.10 13.81 16.52
CA PRO A 112 4.48 12.92 17.62
C PRO A 112 3.81 13.40 18.92
N GLU A 113 3.26 12.49 19.71
CA GLU A 113 2.67 12.81 21.02
C GLU A 113 3.73 13.27 22.05
N LEU A 114 5.02 13.08 21.75
CA LEU A 114 6.15 13.48 22.56
C LEU A 114 7.14 14.29 21.72
N PRO A 115 7.67 15.43 22.22
CA PRO A 115 8.81 16.07 21.57
C PRO A 115 9.95 15.05 21.52
N CYS A 116 10.56 14.88 20.35
CA CYS A 116 11.79 14.08 20.30
C CYS A 116 12.82 14.76 21.19
N PRO A 117 13.60 14.00 21.97
CA PRO A 117 14.73 14.58 22.68
C PRO A 117 15.59 15.28 21.63
N ASP A 118 15.82 16.58 21.84
CA ASP A 118 16.65 17.36 20.93
C ASP A 118 18.00 16.64 20.81
N ARG A 119 18.59 16.64 19.62
CA ARG A 119 19.94 16.05 19.39
C ARG A 119 20.98 16.59 20.40
N TRP A 120 20.70 17.76 20.99
CA TRP A 120 21.46 18.42 22.04
C TRP A 120 21.39 17.75 23.42
N GLU A 121 20.34 16.99 23.73
CA GLU A 121 20.18 16.30 25.01
C GLU A 121 20.96 14.98 25.10
N ARG A 122 21.41 14.43 23.95
CA ARG A 122 22.24 13.22 23.88
C ARG A 122 23.75 13.51 23.92
N GLY A 123 24.14 14.76 24.19
CA GLY A 123 25.53 15.12 24.44
C GLY A 123 25.92 14.92 25.89
N ASN A 124 26.26 13.67 26.26
CA ASN A 124 27.26 13.29 27.27
C ASN A 124 27.46 11.77 27.30
#